data_AF-A0A117M094-F1
#
_entry.id   AF-A0A117M094-F1
#
_cell.length_a   1.000
_cell.length_b   1.000
_cell.length_c   1.000
_cell.angle_alpha   90.00
_cell.angle_beta   90.00
_cell.angle_gamma   90.00
#
_symmetry.space_group_name_H-M   'P 1'
#
loop_
_entity.id
_entity.type
_entity.pdbx_description
1 polymer ?
#
loop_
_entity_poly.entity_id
_entity_poly.type
_entity_poly.pdbx_seq_one_letter_code
_entity_poly.pdbx_strand_id
1 'polypeptide(L)'
;FGDDIITAADLGATKSKEPYYTNSSQLPVGYTDDVWEALDLQDDFQTKYTGGTVLHIFLGEKMPSVESTRSFVRKVAENYTLPYFSITPTFSICPKHGYISGEHQFCPKCDAELGYQEGMEFVIKD
;
A
#
# COMPACT_ATOMS: atom_id res chain seq x y z
N PHE A 1 16.66 15.29 24.97
CA PHE A 1 16.77 13.84 24.73
C PHE A 1 15.65 13.38 23.80
N GLY A 2 14.37 13.49 24.16
CA GLY A 2 13.28 13.06 23.27
C GLY A 2 13.20 13.83 21.95
N ASP A 3 13.43 15.15 22.00
CA ASP A 3 13.34 16.04 20.83
C ASP A 3 14.50 15.89 19.83
N ASP A 4 15.54 15.12 20.17
CA ASP A 4 16.73 14.91 19.34
C ASP A 4 16.71 13.56 18.60
N ILE A 5 15.69 12.72 18.84
CA ILE A 5 15.59 11.37 18.27
C ILE A 5 14.89 11.46 16.93
N ILE A 6 15.60 11.09 15.87
CA ILE A 6 15.02 10.89 14.54
C ILE A 6 14.44 9.49 14.45
N THR A 7 13.19 9.40 14.04
CA THR A 7 12.43 8.16 13.89
C THR A 7 11.92 8.02 12.45
N ALA A 8 11.35 6.87 12.10
CA ALA A 8 10.78 6.70 10.77
C ALA A 8 9.63 7.68 10.49
N ALA A 9 8.93 8.14 11.53
CA ALA A 9 7.88 9.14 11.45
C ALA A 9 8.37 10.52 10.95
N ASP A 10 9.66 10.80 11.06
CA ASP A 10 10.27 12.07 10.67
C ASP A 10 10.71 12.10 9.19
N LEU A 11 10.81 10.91 8.57
CA LEU A 11 11.42 10.69 7.26
C LEU A 11 10.41 10.33 6.15
N GLY A 12 9.20 9.88 6.49
CA GLY A 12 8.14 9.61 5.51
C GLY A 12 7.54 10.89 4.92
N ALA A 13 6.89 10.80 3.74
CA ALA A 13 6.20 11.94 3.14
C ALA A 13 5.07 12.47 4.04
N THR A 14 4.39 11.57 4.75
CA THR A 14 3.44 11.91 5.79
C THR A 14 4.11 11.82 7.15
N LYS A 15 4.37 12.97 7.77
CA LYS A 15 4.95 13.03 9.12
C LYS A 15 3.90 12.68 10.17
N SER A 16 4.30 11.83 11.12
CA SER A 16 3.50 11.44 12.29
C SER A 16 4.10 12.04 13.55
N LYS A 17 3.27 12.37 14.55
CA LYS A 17 3.78 12.79 15.87
C LYS A 17 4.18 11.58 16.71
N GLU A 18 3.59 10.44 16.41
CA GLU A 18 3.81 9.19 17.08
C GLU A 18 5.02 8.49 16.44
N PRO A 19 6.11 8.26 17.20
CA PRO A 19 7.31 7.62 16.69
C PRO A 19 7.07 6.14 16.41
N TYR A 20 7.66 5.64 15.33
CA TYR A 20 7.66 4.21 15.00
C TYR A 20 8.99 3.77 14.38
N TYR A 21 9.24 2.46 14.42
CA TYR A 21 10.29 1.81 13.66
C TYR A 21 9.73 1.19 12.39
N THR A 22 10.55 1.13 11.34
CA THR A 22 10.25 0.28 10.19
C THR A 22 10.67 -1.15 10.49
N ASN A 23 10.00 -2.10 9.84
CA ASN A 23 10.42 -3.49 9.91
C ASN A 23 11.75 -3.66 9.16
N SER A 24 12.74 -4.30 9.78
CA SER A 24 14.06 -4.57 9.19
C SER A 24 14.72 -3.33 8.54
N SER A 25 15.04 -3.39 7.25
CA SER A 25 15.59 -2.28 6.46
C SER A 25 14.56 -1.68 5.48
N GLN A 26 13.26 -1.88 5.75
CA GLN A 26 12.20 -1.30 4.95
C GLN A 26 12.23 0.23 5.00
N LEU A 27 11.80 0.84 3.90
CA LEU A 27 11.59 2.29 3.84
C LEU A 27 10.53 2.73 4.88
N PRO A 28 10.63 3.97 5.40
CA PRO A 28 9.56 4.58 6.17
C PRO A 28 8.22 4.51 5.44
N VAL A 29 7.13 4.34 6.21
CA VAL A 29 5.77 4.40 5.64
C VAL A 29 5.59 5.72 4.90
N GLY A 30 5.11 5.63 3.66
CA GLY A 30 4.90 6.79 2.79
C GLY A 30 6.19 7.49 2.35
N TYR A 31 7.34 6.83 2.36
CA TYR A 31 8.59 7.44 1.88
C TYR A 31 8.51 7.84 0.39
N THR A 32 7.97 6.97 -0.45
CA THR A 32 7.70 7.22 -1.87
C THR A 32 6.48 6.43 -2.33
N ASP A 33 5.75 6.98 -3.29
CA ASP A 33 4.68 6.30 -4.02
C ASP A 33 5.18 5.73 -5.36
N ASP A 34 6.43 6.00 -5.74
CA ASP A 34 7.06 5.40 -6.92
C ASP A 34 7.64 4.02 -6.57
N VAL A 35 7.01 2.99 -7.11
CA VAL A 35 7.44 1.61 -6.92
C VAL A 35 8.86 1.35 -7.44
N TRP A 36 9.30 2.03 -8.50
CA TRP A 36 10.63 1.82 -9.05
C TRP A 36 11.70 2.45 -8.18
N GLU A 37 11.44 3.65 -7.65
CA GLU A 37 12.31 4.27 -6.64
C GLU A 37 12.43 3.38 -5.40
N ALA A 38 11.31 2.81 -4.92
CA ALA A 38 11.34 1.89 -3.78
C ALA A 38 12.15 0.62 -4.08
N LEU A 39 12.04 0.06 -5.29
CA LEU A 39 12.83 -1.10 -5.72
C LEU A 39 14.32 -0.77 -5.80
N ASP A 40 14.69 0.35 -6.42
CA ASP A 40 16.07 0.81 -6.56
C ASP A 40 16.74 1.01 -5.19
N LEU A 41 16.03 1.60 -4.23
CA LEU A 41 16.54 1.81 -2.88
C LEU A 41 16.66 0.53 -2.06
N GLN A 42 15.86 -0.49 -2.36
CA GLN A 42 15.75 -1.69 -1.53
C GLN A 42 16.59 -2.87 -2.06
N ASP A 43 16.83 -2.99 -3.36
CA ASP A 43 17.46 -4.19 -3.96
C ASP A 43 18.80 -4.55 -3.29
N ASP A 44 19.72 -3.59 -3.21
CA ASP A 44 21.06 -3.76 -2.62
C ASP A 44 21.05 -4.10 -1.13
N PHE A 45 20.01 -3.69 -0.39
CA PHE A 45 19.88 -4.00 1.03
C PHE A 45 19.21 -5.34 1.26
N GLN A 46 18.14 -5.62 0.52
CA GLN A 46 17.35 -6.82 0.68
C GLN A 46 18.15 -8.08 0.31
N THR A 47 19.03 -7.98 -0.70
CA THR A 47 19.93 -9.07 -1.12
C THR A 47 20.96 -9.48 -0.06
N LYS A 48 21.25 -8.62 0.92
CA LYS A 48 22.19 -8.92 2.03
C LYS A 48 21.56 -9.84 3.08
N TYR A 49 20.24 -9.97 3.11
CA TYR A 49 19.55 -10.85 4.06
C TYR A 49 19.59 -12.31 3.61
N THR A 50 20.31 -13.15 4.35
CA THR A 50 20.41 -14.59 4.10
C THR A 50 19.43 -15.43 4.95
N GLY A 51 18.91 -14.85 6.04
CA GLY A 51 17.93 -15.48 6.93
C GLY A 51 16.47 -15.34 6.49
N GLY A 52 16.24 -14.71 5.33
CA GLY A 52 14.92 -14.40 4.80
C GLY A 52 14.60 -12.91 4.87
N THR A 53 14.03 -12.40 3.79
CA THR A 53 13.45 -11.08 3.72
C THR A 53 12.32 -11.05 2.70
N VAL A 54 11.48 -10.02 2.74
CA VAL A 54 10.42 -9.78 1.77
C VAL A 54 10.26 -8.28 1.55
N LEU A 55 10.19 -7.86 0.29
CA LEU A 55 9.74 -6.51 -0.07
C LEU A 55 8.23 -6.52 -0.36
N HIS A 56 7.49 -5.63 0.30
CA HIS A 56 6.05 -5.47 0.08
C HIS A 56 5.77 -4.32 -0.89
N ILE A 57 5.14 -4.63 -2.02
CA ILE A 57 4.72 -3.65 -3.02
C ILE A 57 3.20 -3.50 -2.92
N PHE A 58 2.76 -2.34 -2.45
CA PHE A 58 1.34 -2.00 -2.36
C PHE A 58 0.92 -1.25 -3.61
N LEU A 59 0.02 -1.85 -4.39
CA LEU A 59 -0.55 -1.20 -5.58
C LEU A 59 -1.71 -0.33 -5.09
N GLY A 60 -1.46 0.96 -4.87
CA GLY A 60 -2.41 1.92 -4.28
C GLY A 60 -3.77 2.01 -4.99
N GLU A 61 -3.93 1.44 -6.19
CA GLU A 61 -5.17 1.50 -6.96
C GLU A 61 -5.46 0.21 -7.74
N LYS A 62 -6.72 -0.25 -7.62
CA LYS A 62 -7.39 -1.39 -8.31
C LYS A 62 -6.70 -2.76 -8.20
N MET A 63 -7.51 -3.82 -8.39
CA MET A 63 -6.95 -5.08 -8.84
C MET A 63 -6.28 -4.86 -10.21
N PRO A 64 -4.94 -4.92 -10.32
CA PRO A 64 -4.28 -4.84 -11.62
C PRO A 64 -4.79 -5.96 -12.53
N SER A 65 -4.88 -5.71 -13.83
CA SER A 65 -5.20 -6.79 -14.77
C SER A 65 -4.14 -7.89 -14.67
N VAL A 66 -4.50 -9.13 -15.02
CA VAL A 66 -3.56 -10.25 -14.98
C VAL A 66 -2.34 -9.96 -15.86
N GLU A 67 -2.54 -9.33 -17.01
CA GLU A 67 -1.50 -8.93 -17.95
C GLU A 67 -0.57 -7.87 -17.36
N SER A 68 -1.15 -6.86 -16.69
CA SER A 68 -0.38 -5.78 -16.04
C SER A 68 0.46 -6.33 -14.89
N THR A 69 -0.15 -7.18 -14.05
CA THR A 69 0.54 -7.86 -12.94
C THR A 69 1.67 -8.73 -13.46
N ARG A 70 1.42 -9.54 -14.49
CA ARG A 70 2.44 -10.40 -15.10
C ARG A 70 3.59 -9.60 -15.68
N SER A 71 3.28 -8.51 -16.38
CA SER A 71 4.30 -7.61 -16.94
C SER A 71 5.15 -6.98 -15.84
N PHE A 72 4.53 -6.53 -14.75
CA PHE A 72 5.21 -5.96 -13.60
C PHE A 72 6.11 -6.98 -12.90
N VAL A 73 5.58 -8.16 -12.54
CA VAL A 73 6.36 -9.26 -11.94
C VAL A 73 7.57 -9.61 -12.79
N ARG A 74 7.39 -9.73 -14.11
CA ARG A 74 8.50 -10.04 -15.03
C ARG A 74 9.54 -8.93 -15.01
N LYS A 75 9.14 -7.66 -15.07
CA LYS A 75 10.08 -6.54 -15.01
C LYS A 75 10.86 -6.52 -13.70
N VAL A 76 10.21 -6.75 -12.57
CA VAL A 76 10.91 -6.80 -11.28
C VAL A 76 11.94 -7.95 -11.28
N ALA A 77 11.52 -9.16 -11.68
CA ALA A 77 12.39 -10.33 -11.70
C ALA A 77 13.54 -10.25 -12.73
N GLU A 78 13.39 -9.50 -13.82
CA GLU A 78 14.43 -9.34 -14.85
C GLU A 78 15.42 -8.21 -14.54
N ASN A 79 15.03 -7.20 -13.77
CA ASN A 79 15.85 -6.00 -13.53
C ASN A 79 16.40 -5.88 -12.10
N TYR A 80 15.86 -6.65 -11.14
CA TYR A 80 16.26 -6.61 -9.74
C TYR A 80 16.65 -8.00 -9.23
N THR A 81 17.43 -8.03 -8.16
CA THR A 81 17.98 -9.26 -7.56
C THR A 81 17.31 -9.64 -6.24
N LEU A 82 16.21 -8.98 -5.89
CA LEU A 82 15.39 -9.22 -4.71
C LEU A 82 15.12 -10.72 -4.50
N PRO A 83 15.44 -11.27 -3.31
CA PRO A 83 15.24 -12.69 -3.04
C PRO A 83 13.75 -13.06 -2.95
N TYR A 84 12.91 -12.13 -2.49
CA TYR A 84 11.47 -12.32 -2.41
C TYR A 84 10.75 -10.97 -2.37
N PHE A 85 9.72 -10.83 -3.19
CA PHE A 85 8.80 -9.70 -3.17
C PHE A 85 7.36 -10.16 -3.26
N SER A 86 6.45 -9.35 -2.73
CA SER A 86 5.01 -9.57 -2.77
C SER A 86 4.32 -8.37 -3.39
N ILE A 87 3.22 -8.63 -4.08
CA ILE A 87 2.34 -7.62 -4.63
C ILE A 87 1.02 -7.72 -3.87
N THR A 88 0.65 -6.65 -3.20
CA THR A 88 -0.56 -6.59 -2.39
C THR A 88 -1.54 -5.61 -3.02
N PRO A 89 -2.68 -6.09 -3.57
CA PRO A 89 -3.74 -5.23 -4.03
C PRO A 89 -4.57 -4.71 -2.84
N THR A 90 -5.20 -3.55 -3.03
CA THR A 90 -6.12 -2.98 -2.05
C THR A 90 -7.55 -3.47 -2.29
N PHE A 91 -8.21 -3.94 -1.22
CA PHE A 91 -9.63 -4.30 -1.23
C PHE A 91 -10.29 -3.95 0.11
N SER A 92 -11.60 -3.75 0.08
CA SER A 92 -12.46 -3.52 1.24
C SER A 92 -13.43 -4.70 1.42
N ILE A 93 -13.87 -4.95 2.65
CA ILE A 93 -14.81 -6.04 2.96
C ILE A 93 -16.14 -5.46 3.43
N CYS A 94 -17.22 -5.80 2.72
CA CYS A 94 -18.59 -5.52 3.14
C CYS A 94 -19.21 -6.79 3.75
N PRO A 95 -19.85 -6.72 4.94
CA PRO A 95 -20.56 -7.86 5.52
C PRO A 95 -21.66 -8.45 4.62
N LYS A 96 -22.23 -7.64 3.71
CA LYS A 96 -23.28 -8.06 2.77
C LYS A 96 -22.73 -8.52 1.42
N HIS A 97 -21.75 -7.80 0.86
CA HIS A 97 -21.28 -8.02 -0.52
C HIS A 97 -19.90 -8.66 -0.64
N GLY A 98 -19.23 -8.96 0.48
CA GLY A 98 -17.90 -9.58 0.50
C GLY A 98 -16.79 -8.63 0.04
N TYR A 99 -15.84 -9.15 -0.74
CA TYR A 99 -14.68 -8.41 -1.23
C TYR A 99 -15.06 -7.36 -2.29
N ILE A 100 -14.54 -6.16 -2.12
CA ILE A 100 -14.73 -5.01 -3.01
C ILE A 100 -13.36 -4.47 -3.39
N SER A 101 -13.10 -4.32 -4.69
CA SER A 101 -11.83 -3.81 -5.19
C SER A 101 -11.63 -2.34 -4.78
N GLY A 102 -10.46 -2.02 -4.22
CA GLY A 102 -10.07 -0.68 -3.78
C GLY A 102 -10.40 -0.39 -2.31
N GLU A 103 -9.97 0.79 -1.87
CA GLU A 103 -10.26 1.34 -0.55
C GLU A 103 -11.60 2.06 -0.57
N HIS A 104 -12.53 1.64 0.27
CA HIS A 104 -13.87 2.20 0.39
C HIS A 104 -14.24 2.31 1.87
N GLN A 105 -14.48 3.53 2.35
CA GLN A 105 -15.01 3.72 3.71
C GLN A 105 -16.47 3.24 3.83
N PHE A 106 -17.25 3.41 2.75
CA PHE A 106 -18.63 2.94 2.63
C PHE A 106 -18.77 2.01 1.43
N CYS A 107 -19.57 0.94 1.58
CA CYS A 107 -19.72 -0.03 0.51
C CYS A 107 -20.47 0.59 -0.68
N PRO A 108 -19.85 0.73 -1.87
CA PRO A 108 -20.50 1.37 -3.02
C PRO A 108 -21.74 0.59 -3.51
N LYS A 109 -21.81 -0.71 -3.21
CA LYS A 109 -22.98 -1.55 -3.53
C LYS A 109 -24.12 -1.32 -2.54
N CYS A 110 -23.84 -1.18 -1.24
CA CYS A 110 -24.86 -0.84 -0.25
C CYS A 110 -25.43 0.55 -0.52
N ASP A 111 -24.56 1.51 -0.83
CA ASP A 111 -24.95 2.87 -1.16
C ASP A 111 -25.88 2.89 -2.37
N ALA A 112 -25.51 2.19 -3.45
CA ALA A 112 -26.36 2.05 -4.62
C ALA A 112 -27.73 1.37 -4.30
N GLU A 113 -27.76 0.36 -3.44
CA GLU A 113 -29.00 -0.31 -3.01
C GLU A 113 -29.91 0.60 -2.16
N LEU A 114 -29.32 1.50 -1.38
CA LEU A 114 -30.05 2.54 -0.62
C LEU A 114 -30.47 3.72 -1.50
N GLY A 115 -30.06 3.73 -2.77
CA GLY A 115 -30.34 4.80 -3.72
C GLY A 115 -29.45 6.03 -3.53
N TYR A 116 -28.32 5.90 -2.82
CA TYR A 116 -27.32 6.97 -2.78
C TYR A 116 -26.68 7.15 -4.16
N GLN A 117 -26.61 8.41 -4.58
CA GLN A 117 -25.84 8.84 -5.74
C GLN A 117 -24.86 9.91 -5.25
N GLU A 118 -23.63 9.84 -5.75
CA GLU A 118 -22.58 10.78 -5.40
C GLU A 118 -23.05 12.22 -5.67
N GLY A 119 -23.08 13.06 -4.63
CA GLY A 119 -23.60 14.43 -4.70
C GLY A 119 -25.08 14.61 -4.34
N MET A 120 -25.79 13.58 -3.88
CA MET A 120 -27.16 13.74 -3.35
C MET A 120 -27.20 14.57 -2.06
N GLU A 121 -28.18 15.48 -1.96
CA GLU A 121 -28.45 16.22 -0.72
C GLU A 121 -28.92 15.25 0.38
N PHE A 122 -28.30 15.37 1.56
CA PHE A 122 -28.68 14.59 2.73
C PHE A 122 -29.95 15.17 3.33
N VAL A 123 -31.10 14.52 3.08
CA VAL A 123 -32.38 14.91 3.67
C VAL A 123 -32.64 14.06 4.91
N ILE A 124 -32.57 14.68 6.08
CA ILE A 124 -32.99 14.05 7.34
C ILE A 124 -34.50 13.83 7.26
N LYS A 125 -34.96 12.58 7.39
CA LYS A 125 -36.38 12.28 7.59
C LYS A 125 -36.68 12.35 9.09
N ASP A 126 -37.63 13.20 9.45
CA ASP A 126 -38.18 13.35 10.81
C ASP A 126 -38.80 12.05 11.35
#